data_AF-A0A2C9CKF1-F1
#
_entry.id   AF-A0A2C9CKF1-F1
#
_cell.length_a   1.000
_cell.length_b   1.000
_cell.length_c   1.000
_cell.angle_alpha   90.00
_cell.angle_beta   90.00
_cell.angle_gamma   90.00
#
_symmetry.space_group_name_H-M   'P 1'
#
loop_
_entity.id
_entity.type
_entity.pdbx_description
1 polymer ?
#
loop_
_entity_poly.entity_id
_entity_poly.type
_entity_poly.pdbx_seq_one_letter_code
_entity_poly.pdbx_strand_id
1 'polypeptide(L)'
;MSIKQVSAYGASPPLINHGDFQFALLVCSELTNIAYRSALRGKVDALFVLEWNQDTESFNALVESAALDIHSYIIQCNDRQYGDSRIRAPHKDSWMRDIVRVKGGVEDYFVTGAIDIQTLRTFQSSHRSPDKLFKPVPDGFEIAHERKILPA
;
A
#
# COMPACT_ATOMS: atom_id res chain seq x y z
N MET A 1 -26.03 -3.17 5.52
CA MET A 1 -26.07 -1.80 4.98
C MET A 1 -25.44 -1.85 3.61
N SER A 2 -26.21 -1.58 2.54
CA SER A 2 -25.74 -1.72 1.16
C SER A 2 -24.76 -0.59 0.84
N ILE A 3 -23.51 -0.94 0.55
CA ILE A 3 -22.49 0.00 0.08
C ILE A 3 -22.94 0.45 -1.32
N LYS A 4 -23.50 1.65 -1.42
CA LYS A 4 -23.73 2.29 -2.71
C LYS A 4 -22.37 2.65 -3.30
N GLN A 5 -21.99 1.96 -4.37
CA GLN A 5 -20.88 2.31 -5.24
C GLN A 5 -21.00 3.78 -5.63
N VAL A 6 -20.10 4.62 -5.14
CA VAL A 6 -19.80 5.91 -5.78
C VAL A 6 -18.80 5.58 -6.88
N SER A 7 -19.31 5.17 -8.04
CA SER A 7 -18.52 4.96 -9.25
C SER A 7 -18.02 6.32 -9.74
N ALA A 8 -16.78 6.69 -9.39
CA ALA A 8 -16.03 7.65 -10.18
C ALA A 8 -15.60 6.94 -11.48
N TYR A 9 -16.41 7.14 -12.52
CA TYR A 9 -16.22 6.58 -13.86
C TYR A 9 -14.80 6.83 -14.40
N GLY A 10 -14.07 5.77 -14.74
CA GLY A 10 -12.97 5.78 -15.73
C GLY A 10 -11.64 6.45 -15.35
N ALA A 11 -11.54 7.16 -14.22
CA ALA A 11 -10.28 7.77 -13.79
C ALA A 11 -9.43 6.79 -12.97
N SER A 12 -8.13 6.71 -13.26
CA SER A 12 -7.16 6.08 -12.37
C SER A 12 -7.22 6.74 -10.98
N PRO A 13 -6.91 6.02 -9.88
CA PRO A 13 -6.87 6.63 -8.55
C PRO A 13 -5.95 7.86 -8.54
N PRO A 14 -6.33 8.94 -7.86
CA PRO A 14 -5.55 10.17 -7.84
C PRO A 14 -4.21 9.93 -7.16
N LEU A 15 -3.14 10.43 -7.78
CA LEU A 15 -1.82 10.52 -7.17
C LEU A 15 -1.72 11.83 -6.41
N ILE A 16 -1.28 11.76 -5.15
CA ILE A 16 -1.10 12.90 -4.28
C ILE A 16 0.38 13.01 -3.94
N ASN A 17 0.95 14.19 -4.20
CA ASN A 17 2.33 14.52 -3.86
C ASN A 17 2.32 15.49 -2.69
N HIS A 18 2.87 15.09 -1.56
CA HIS A 18 3.04 15.94 -0.39
C HIS A 18 4.52 15.99 0.01
N GLY A 19 5.20 17.06 -0.38
CA GLY A 19 6.66 17.12 -0.29
C GLY A 19 7.29 16.00 -1.12
N ASP A 20 8.15 15.20 -0.48
CA ASP A 20 8.81 14.05 -1.12
C ASP A 20 8.02 12.73 -0.96
N PHE A 21 6.79 12.78 -0.44
CA PHE A 21 5.96 11.59 -0.24
C PHE A 21 4.84 11.53 -1.28
N GLN A 22 4.82 10.47 -2.08
CA GLN A 22 3.83 10.25 -3.12
C GLN A 22 2.91 9.09 -2.74
N PHE A 23 1.61 9.33 -2.66
CA PHE A 23 0.64 8.34 -2.21
C PHE A 23 -0.69 8.44 -2.96
N ALA A 24 -1.53 7.43 -2.77
CA ALA A 24 -2.92 7.42 -3.23
C ALA A 24 -3.84 6.95 -2.10
N LEU A 25 -5.14 7.14 -2.29
CA LEU A 25 -6.17 6.62 -1.40
C LEU A 25 -7.13 5.74 -2.19
N LEU A 26 -7.56 4.64 -1.57
CA LEU A 26 -8.70 3.83 -1.97
C LEU A 26 -9.63 3.64 -0.77
N VAL A 27 -10.91 3.42 -1.06
CA VAL A 27 -11.95 3.21 -0.05
C VAL A 27 -12.53 1.80 -0.20
N CYS A 28 -12.35 0.97 0.83
CA CYS A 28 -13.00 -0.33 0.98
C CYS A 28 -12.87 -1.21 -0.28
N SER A 29 -13.98 -1.42 -0.99
CA SER A 29 -14.07 -2.28 -2.16
C SER A 29 -13.24 -1.79 -3.36
N GLU A 30 -12.80 -0.53 -3.38
CA GLU A 30 -11.89 -0.04 -4.42
C GLU A 30 -10.56 -0.80 -4.43
N LEU A 31 -10.09 -1.32 -3.28
CA LEU A 31 -8.90 -2.16 -3.22
C LEU A 31 -9.08 -3.45 -4.04
N THR A 32 -10.31 -3.95 -4.21
CA THR A 32 -10.59 -5.15 -5.02
C THR A 32 -10.42 -4.89 -6.52
N ASN A 33 -10.46 -3.62 -6.96
CA ASN A 33 -10.33 -3.26 -8.36
C ASN A 33 -8.86 -3.36 -8.82
N ILE A 34 -8.55 -4.42 -9.56
CA ILE A 34 -7.19 -4.65 -10.06
C ILE A 34 -6.71 -3.55 -11.01
N ALA A 35 -7.61 -2.88 -11.75
CA ALA A 35 -7.22 -1.77 -12.61
C ALA A 35 -6.69 -0.58 -11.80
N TYR A 36 -7.24 -0.35 -10.61
CA TYR A 36 -6.78 0.70 -9.70
C TYR A 36 -5.40 0.37 -9.13
N ARG A 37 -5.18 -0.85 -8.63
CA ARG A 37 -3.85 -1.26 -8.15
C ARG A 37 -2.80 -1.23 -9.27
N SER A 38 -3.15 -1.74 -10.45
CA SER A 38 -2.29 -1.70 -11.63
C SER A 38 -1.92 -0.27 -12.03
N ALA A 39 -2.87 0.67 -12.01
CA ALA A 39 -2.62 2.06 -12.34
C ALA A 39 -1.64 2.76 -11.37
N LEU A 40 -1.50 2.25 -10.14
CA LEU A 40 -0.64 2.78 -9.09
C LEU A 40 0.76 2.15 -9.05
N ARG A 41 0.97 1.01 -9.72
CA ARG A 41 2.26 0.29 -9.72
C ARG A 41 3.42 1.22 -10.08
N GLY A 42 4.42 1.28 -9.20
CA GLY A 42 5.61 2.11 -9.39
C GLY A 42 5.38 3.63 -9.28
N LYS A 43 4.13 4.06 -9.03
CA LYS A 43 3.75 5.47 -8.93
C LYS A 43 3.46 5.94 -7.52
N VAL A 44 3.54 5.10 -6.50
CA VAL A 44 3.32 5.52 -5.10
C VAL A 44 4.32 4.88 -4.17
N ASP A 45 4.72 5.63 -3.13
CA ASP A 45 5.46 5.10 -1.99
C ASP A 45 4.53 4.36 -1.06
N ALA A 46 3.31 4.86 -0.88
CA ALA A 46 2.28 4.22 -0.09
C ALA A 46 0.89 4.30 -0.72
N LEU A 47 0.07 3.30 -0.46
CA LEU A 47 -1.37 3.34 -0.70
C LEU A 47 -2.09 3.32 0.65
N PHE A 48 -2.93 4.32 0.90
CA PHE A 48 -3.85 4.31 2.03
C PHE A 48 -5.16 3.65 1.61
N VAL A 49 -5.65 2.74 2.45
CA VAL A 49 -6.93 2.06 2.24
C VAL A 49 -7.81 2.33 3.45
N LEU A 50 -8.86 3.13 3.25
CA LEU A 50 -9.83 3.45 4.29
C LEU A 50 -10.94 2.42 4.28
N GLU A 51 -11.18 1.79 5.42
CA GLU A 51 -12.08 0.65 5.52
C GLU A 51 -13.10 0.81 6.65
N TRP A 52 -14.32 0.36 6.38
CA TRP A 52 -15.28 -0.01 7.39
C TRP A 52 -15.77 -1.42 7.08
N ASN A 53 -14.87 -2.39 7.23
CA ASN A 53 -15.03 -3.72 6.68
C ASN A 53 -14.98 -4.79 7.77
N GLN A 54 -16.01 -5.64 7.79
CA GLN A 54 -16.13 -6.80 8.67
C GLN A 54 -15.28 -7.98 8.19
N ASP A 55 -15.12 -8.13 6.88
CA ASP A 55 -14.41 -9.25 6.26
C ASP A 55 -12.89 -9.00 6.22
N THR A 56 -12.27 -9.08 7.40
CA THR A 56 -10.83 -8.84 7.56
C THR A 56 -9.97 -9.92 6.89
N GLU A 57 -10.48 -11.14 6.71
CA GLU A 57 -9.72 -12.25 6.11
C GLU A 57 -9.52 -12.05 4.61
N SER A 58 -10.57 -11.74 3.85
CA SER A 58 -10.45 -11.47 2.42
C SER A 58 -9.55 -10.25 2.15
N PHE A 59 -9.71 -9.21 2.97
CA PHE A 59 -8.87 -8.01 2.87
C PHE A 59 -7.42 -8.27 3.30
N ASN A 60 -7.17 -9.27 4.16
CA ASN A 60 -5.83 -9.71 4.46
C ASN A 60 -5.07 -10.09 3.18
N ALA A 61 -5.66 -10.96 2.36
CA ALA A 61 -5.08 -11.38 1.10
C ALA A 61 -4.92 -10.22 0.09
N LEU A 62 -5.89 -9.30 0.05
CA LEU A 62 -5.85 -8.15 -0.86
C LEU A 62 -4.69 -7.19 -0.55
N VAL A 63 -4.46 -6.86 0.73
CA VAL A 63 -3.33 -6.00 1.12
C VAL A 63 -1.99 -6.69 0.96
N GLU A 64 -1.91 -7.99 1.26
CA GLU A 64 -0.69 -8.77 1.01
C GLU A 64 -0.33 -8.78 -0.47
N SER A 65 -1.33 -8.94 -1.34
CA SER A 65 -1.17 -8.85 -2.79
C SER A 65 -0.82 -7.42 -3.22
N ALA A 66 -1.53 -6.41 -2.71
CA ALA A 66 -1.33 -5.00 -3.02
C ALA A 66 0.09 -4.53 -2.73
N ALA A 67 0.66 -4.98 -1.61
CA ALA A 67 2.03 -4.65 -1.24
C ALA A 67 3.04 -5.14 -2.28
N LEU A 68 2.76 -6.24 -2.96
CA LEU A 68 3.66 -6.84 -3.96
C LEU A 68 3.36 -6.36 -5.39
N ASP A 69 2.09 -6.26 -5.77
CA ASP A 69 1.70 -5.90 -7.14
C ASP A 69 1.87 -4.40 -7.44
N ILE A 70 1.67 -3.52 -6.45
CA ILE A 70 2.03 -2.09 -6.53
C ILE A 70 3.51 -1.90 -6.21
N HIS A 71 4.06 -2.78 -5.35
CA HIS A 71 5.38 -2.70 -4.74
C HIS A 71 5.53 -1.42 -3.90
N SER A 72 4.61 -1.20 -2.96
CA SER A 72 4.57 -0.01 -2.10
C SER A 72 4.21 -0.38 -0.66
N TYR A 73 4.32 0.57 0.27
CA TYR A 73 3.69 0.41 1.57
C TYR A 73 2.17 0.42 1.41
N ILE A 74 1.45 -0.46 2.13
CA ILE A 74 -0.02 -0.46 2.16
C ILE A 74 -0.45 -0.15 3.58
N ILE A 75 -1.15 0.97 3.73
CA ILE A 75 -1.59 1.51 5.01
C ILE A 75 -3.10 1.30 5.08
N GLN A 76 -3.50 0.22 5.73
CA GLN A 76 -4.90 -0.11 5.94
C GLN A 76 -5.38 0.55 7.24
N CYS A 77 -6.41 1.38 7.14
CA CYS A 77 -7.07 2.03 8.26
C CYS A 77 -8.52 1.56 8.28
N ASN A 78 -8.81 0.54 9.09
CA ASN A 78 -10.16 0.02 9.25
C ASN A 78 -10.80 0.57 10.53
N ASP A 79 -12.13 0.67 10.50
CA ASP A 79 -12.94 1.06 11.65
C ASP A 79 -12.62 0.23 12.89
N ARG A 80 -12.64 0.87 14.06
CA ARG A 80 -12.28 0.25 15.34
C ARG A 80 -13.10 -0.99 15.64
N GLN A 81 -14.38 -1.01 15.28
CA GLN A 81 -15.28 -2.11 15.60
C GLN A 81 -14.76 -3.44 15.04
N TYR A 82 -14.11 -3.41 13.87
CA TYR A 82 -13.60 -4.60 13.20
C TYR A 82 -12.07 -4.72 13.28
N GLY A 83 -11.36 -3.60 13.42
CA GLY A 83 -9.90 -3.57 13.59
C GLY A 83 -9.14 -4.05 12.35
N ASP A 84 -7.94 -4.60 12.53
CA ASP A 84 -7.00 -4.97 11.45
C ASP A 84 -6.38 -3.77 10.71
N SER A 85 -6.30 -2.62 11.39
CA SER A 85 -5.49 -1.50 10.91
C SER A 85 -4.00 -1.87 10.93
N ARG A 86 -3.27 -1.56 9.85
CA ARG A 86 -1.88 -1.99 9.67
C ARG A 86 -1.09 -1.16 8.67
N ILE A 87 0.22 -1.26 8.76
CA ILE A 87 1.18 -0.84 7.76
C ILE A 87 1.92 -2.07 7.26
N ARG A 88 1.69 -2.43 6.00
CA ARG A 88 2.32 -3.55 5.30
C ARG A 88 3.42 -3.02 4.39
N ALA A 89 4.57 -3.69 4.36
CA ALA A 89 5.70 -3.37 3.50
C ALA A 89 6.02 -4.52 2.52
N PRO A 90 6.62 -4.24 1.35
CA PRO A 90 7.03 -5.27 0.38
C PRO A 90 8.33 -5.99 0.78
N HIS A 91 8.54 -6.25 2.08
CA HIS A 91 9.78 -6.86 2.57
C HIS A 91 9.94 -8.32 2.15
N LYS A 92 11.19 -8.72 1.89
CA LYS A 92 11.56 -10.11 1.56
C LYS A 92 11.20 -11.03 2.73
N ASP A 93 11.62 -10.64 3.92
CA ASP A 93 11.45 -11.38 5.16
C ASP A 93 10.06 -11.16 5.76
N SER A 94 9.39 -12.25 6.14
CA SER A 94 7.98 -12.22 6.56
C SER A 94 7.76 -11.43 7.86
N TRP A 95 8.72 -11.46 8.79
CA TRP A 95 8.61 -10.78 10.08
C TRP A 95 8.80 -9.27 10.00
N MET A 96 9.37 -8.75 8.91
CA MET A 96 9.49 -7.30 8.67
C MET A 96 8.27 -6.72 7.96
N ARG A 97 7.40 -7.59 7.49
CA ARG A 97 6.45 -7.30 6.42
C ARG A 97 5.22 -6.57 6.97
N ASP A 98 4.84 -6.80 8.23
CA ASP A 98 3.91 -5.96 8.98
C ASP A 98 4.70 -5.06 9.95
N ILE A 99 4.81 -3.77 9.63
CA ILE A 99 5.49 -2.78 10.48
C ILE A 99 4.68 -2.53 11.74
N VAL A 100 3.38 -2.40 11.55
CA VAL A 100 2.36 -2.29 12.60
C VAL A 100 1.17 -3.10 12.13
N ARG A 101 0.57 -3.84 13.05
CA ARG A 101 -0.75 -4.47 12.85
C ARG A 101 -1.47 -4.50 14.18
N VAL A 102 -2.70 -3.99 14.19
CA VAL A 102 -3.50 -3.97 15.40
C VAL A 102 -4.85 -4.61 15.15
N LYS A 103 -5.16 -5.59 15.97
CA LYS A 103 -6.49 -6.19 16.05
C LYS A 103 -7.31 -5.34 17.00
N GLY A 104 -8.61 -5.20 16.72
CA GLY A 104 -9.53 -4.27 17.41
C GLY A 104 -9.47 -4.31 18.95
N GLY A 105 -10.12 -3.36 19.60
CA GLY A 105 -10.15 -3.27 21.05
C GLY A 105 -11.37 -2.52 21.58
N VAL A 106 -11.55 -2.61 22.89
CA VAL A 106 -12.66 -1.94 23.59
C VAL A 106 -12.50 -0.42 23.53
N GLU A 107 -11.29 0.06 23.80
CA GLU A 107 -10.92 1.49 23.80
C GLU A 107 -10.24 1.90 22.49
N ASP A 108 -10.34 3.20 22.17
CA ASP A 108 -9.59 3.80 21.07
C ASP A 108 -8.09 3.80 21.39
N TYR A 109 -7.28 3.30 20.47
CA TYR A 109 -5.82 3.43 20.52
C TYR A 109 -5.32 3.90 19.16
N PHE A 110 -4.26 4.71 19.18
CA PHE A 110 -3.54 5.09 17.98
C PHE A 110 -2.21 4.35 17.96
N VAL A 111 -1.77 3.95 16.76
CA VAL A 111 -0.46 3.32 16.57
C VAL A 111 0.29 4.06 15.49
N THR A 112 1.56 4.29 15.74
CA THR A 112 2.49 4.94 14.81
C THR A 112 3.46 3.90 14.28
N GLY A 113 3.65 3.85 12.97
CA GLY A 113 4.74 3.11 12.35
C GLY A 113 5.56 4.04 11.46
N ALA A 114 6.86 3.77 11.37
CA ALA A 114 7.76 4.48 10.47
C ALA A 114 7.92 3.70 9.17
N ILE A 115 7.91 4.40 8.04
CA ILE A 115 8.19 3.86 6.72
C ILE A 115 9.43 4.55 6.15
N ASP A 116 10.29 3.78 5.48
CA ASP A 116 11.47 4.32 4.80
C ASP A 116 11.23 4.30 3.29
N ILE A 117 10.83 5.45 2.75
CA ILE A 117 10.53 5.61 1.32
C ILE A 117 11.80 5.74 0.48
N GLN A 118 12.90 6.23 1.05
CA GLN A 118 14.15 6.42 0.33
C GLN A 118 14.81 5.09 0.01
N THR A 119 14.85 4.20 1.00
CA THR A 119 15.38 2.85 0.82
C THR A 119 14.52 2.04 -0.16
N LEU A 120 13.18 2.21 -0.13
CA LEU A 120 12.28 1.61 -1.11
C LEU A 120 12.54 2.12 -2.54
N ARG A 121 12.61 3.43 -2.74
CA ARG A 121 12.87 4.04 -4.05
C ARG A 121 14.24 3.67 -4.60
N THR A 122 15.26 3.59 -3.74
CA THR A 122 16.61 3.15 -4.12
C THR A 122 16.59 1.72 -4.65
N PHE A 123 15.89 0.82 -3.95
CA PHE A 123 15.69 -0.55 -4.39
C PHE A 123 14.98 -0.61 -5.75
N GLN A 124 13.92 0.18 -5.93
CA GLN A 124 13.12 0.22 -7.15
C GLN A 124 13.81 0.89 -8.35
N SER A 125 14.80 1.75 -8.11
CA SER A 125 15.53 2.47 -9.16
C SER A 125 16.64 1.63 -9.81
N SER A 126 16.95 0.47 -9.23
CA SER A 126 17.93 -0.47 -9.77
C SER A 126 17.41 -1.15 -11.03
N HIS A 127 18.25 -1.32 -12.05
CA HIS A 127 17.87 -2.05 -13.27
C HIS A 127 17.43 -3.50 -12.99
N ARG A 128 18.05 -4.13 -11.98
CA ARG A 128 17.65 -5.43 -11.44
C ARG A 128 17.45 -5.29 -9.94
N SER A 129 16.33 -5.82 -9.42
CA SER A 129 16.08 -5.85 -7.98
C SER A 129 17.26 -6.48 -7.24
N PRO A 130 17.90 -5.75 -6.31
CA PRO A 130 18.95 -6.29 -5.46
C PRO A 130 18.44 -7.49 -4.65
N ASP A 131 19.33 -8.40 -4.27
CA ASP A 131 18.96 -9.54 -3.40
C ASP A 131 18.85 -9.14 -1.90
N LYS A 132 18.41 -7.90 -1.60
CA LYS A 132 18.34 -7.40 -0.22
C LYS A 132 17.09 -6.58 0.06
N LEU A 133 16.59 -6.77 1.27
CA LEU A 133 15.53 -6.03 1.98
C LEU A 133 14.09 -6.17 1.46
N PHE A 134 13.84 -5.99 0.16
CA PHE A 134 12.49 -6.11 -0.41
C PHE A 134 12.35 -7.34 -1.32
N LYS A 135 11.11 -7.74 -1.58
CA LYS A 135 10.81 -8.69 -2.65
C LYS A 135 11.20 -8.07 -4.01
N PRO A 136 11.52 -8.88 -5.03
CA PRO A 136 11.71 -8.34 -6.38
C PRO A 136 10.49 -7.54 -6.84
N VAL A 137 10.73 -6.51 -7.64
CA VAL A 137 9.63 -5.77 -8.28
C VAL A 137 8.86 -6.71 -9.23
N PRO A 138 7.54 -6.53 -9.39
CA PRO A 138 6.75 -7.37 -10.28
C PRO A 138 7.12 -7.14 -11.76
N ASP A 139 6.75 -8.09 -12.61
CA ASP A 139 6.93 -7.94 -14.06
C ASP A 139 6.18 -6.70 -14.58
N GLY A 140 6.83 -5.96 -15.48
CA GLY A 140 6.31 -4.70 -16.02
C GLY A 140 6.29 -3.56 -14.99
N PHE A 141 7.05 -3.65 -13.90
CA PHE A 141 7.24 -2.54 -12.98
C PHE A 141 8.05 -1.41 -13.64
N GLU A 142 7.46 -0.22 -13.67
CA GLU A 142 8.11 1.01 -14.11
C GLU A 142 8.00 2.05 -12.98
N ILE A 143 9.15 2.48 -12.45
CA ILE A 143 9.16 3.54 -11.44
C ILE A 143 8.87 4.90 -12.11
N ALA A 144 7.95 5.66 -11.51
CA ALA A 144 7.66 7.02 -11.94
C ALA A 144 8.92 7.91 -11.86
N HIS A 145 9.06 8.84 -12.80
CA HIS A 145 10.25 9.68 -12.91
C HIS A 145 10.55 10.45 -11.62
N GLU A 146 9.50 10.97 -10.99
CA GLU A 146 9.54 11.76 -9.76
C GLU A 146 10.02 10.94 -8.55
N ARG A 147 9.88 9.62 -8.59
CA ARG A 147 10.28 8.70 -7.52
C ARG A 147 11.66 8.08 -7.76
N LYS A 148 12.23 8.25 -8.95
CA LYS A 148 13.47 7.60 -9.34
C LYS A 148 14.67 8.25 -8.64
N ILE A 149 15.48 7.43 -7.99
CA ILE A 149 16.72 7.85 -7.35
C ILE A 149 17.88 7.49 -8.29
N LEU A 150 18.70 8.49 -8.62
CA LEU A 150 19.94 8.27 -9.37
C LEU A 150 21.04 7.82 -8.39
N PRO A 151 21.85 6.81 -8.73
CA PRO A 151 23.04 6.50 -7.95
C PRO A 151 23.95 7.74 -7.91
N ALA A 152 24.52 8.00 -6.73
CA ALA A 152 25.48 9.07 -6.51
C ALA A 152 26.78 8.85 -7.31
#